data_AF-A0A7W4V4I2-F1
#
_entry.id   AF-A0A7W4V4I2-F1
#
_cell.length_a   1.000
_cell.length_b   1.000
_cell.length_c   1.000
_cell.angle_alpha   90.00
_cell.angle_beta   90.00
_cell.angle_gamma   90.00
#
_symmetry.space_group_name_H-M   'P 1'
#
loop_
_entity.id
_entity.type
_entity.pdbx_description
1 polymer ?
#
loop_
_entity_poly.entity_id
_entity_poly.type
_entity_poly.pdbx_seq_one_letter_code
_entity_poly.pdbx_strand_id
1 'polypeptide(L)'
;MNSDATPSLPPIAILGAGSMGGAVLQGVVASGLAIGGITVTNRSLAKATELAALSGVTSIALENTPDGNQSAAAGADIVLIGVKPAMVPDLLSEIAASLRPGTIVVSLAAGVTIATFEKILGPDIAVLRSMPNTPALVGKGVTGLASGTKATATDTALVHALFDTVGSVIEVPESQIDALSTISGSGPAYVFFAHRGTRKSRRRQGLHRRAGSSDGRRNLLRCHGPAGRVERWAG
;
A
#
# COMPACT_ATOMS: atom_id res chain seq x y z
N MET A 1 -1.14 -24.03 15.12
CA MET A 1 -1.37 -22.84 15.96
C MET A 1 -0.53 -21.72 15.35
N ASN A 2 -1.24 -20.73 14.78
CA ASN A 2 -0.86 -19.40 14.27
C ASN A 2 0.29 -19.36 13.22
N SER A 3 0.20 -18.61 12.11
CA SER A 3 -0.28 -17.23 12.04
C SER A 3 -0.73 -16.84 10.62
N ASP A 4 -2.01 -16.46 10.47
CA ASP A 4 -2.45 -15.38 9.58
C ASP A 4 -1.84 -14.06 10.13
N ALA A 5 -0.51 -13.94 10.14
CA ALA A 5 0.15 -12.73 10.61
C ALA A 5 0.05 -11.68 9.50
N THR A 6 -0.78 -10.65 9.72
CA THR A 6 -0.65 -9.40 8.96
C THR A 6 0.81 -8.96 9.06
N PRO A 7 1.52 -8.75 7.93
CA PRO A 7 2.93 -8.42 7.98
C PRO A 7 3.11 -7.10 8.74
N SER A 8 4.07 -7.08 9.67
CA SER A 8 4.52 -5.84 10.30
C SER A 8 5.13 -4.94 9.23
N LEU A 9 4.81 -3.66 9.28
CA LEU A 9 5.39 -2.67 8.38
C LEU A 9 6.75 -2.20 8.92
N PRO A 10 7.78 -2.12 8.05
CA PRO A 10 9.09 -1.60 8.41
C PRO A 10 9.01 -0.07 8.67
N PRO A 11 10.11 0.62 9.03
CA PRO A 11 10.12 2.07 9.19
C PRO A 11 9.59 2.81 7.95
N ILE A 12 8.64 3.72 8.15
CA ILE A 12 7.97 4.47 7.08
C ILE A 12 8.33 5.95 7.17
N ALA A 13 8.67 6.57 6.04
CA ALA A 13 8.69 8.02 5.88
C ALA A 13 7.53 8.49 5.00
N ILE A 14 6.84 9.56 5.39
CA ILE A 14 5.83 10.24 4.56
C ILE A 14 6.30 11.66 4.29
N LEU A 15 6.75 11.91 3.05
CA LEU A 15 7.27 13.20 2.63
C LEU A 15 6.11 14.03 2.06
N GLY A 16 5.63 14.98 2.86
CA GLY A 16 4.41 15.73 2.58
C GLY A 16 3.16 15.01 3.11
N ALA A 17 2.83 15.23 4.38
CA ALA A 17 1.59 14.78 5.00
C ALA A 17 0.45 15.82 4.84
N GLY A 18 0.07 16.06 3.59
CA GLY A 18 -1.17 16.77 3.23
C GLY A 18 -2.41 15.93 3.51
N SER A 19 -3.53 16.18 2.80
CA SER A 19 -4.77 15.40 3.01
C SER A 19 -4.57 13.89 2.82
N MET A 20 -4.03 13.45 1.68
CA MET A 20 -3.87 12.03 1.40
C MET A 20 -2.75 11.37 2.22
N GLY A 21 -1.58 12.02 2.33
CA GLY A 21 -0.49 11.52 3.17
C GLY A 21 -0.91 11.40 4.65
N GLY A 22 -1.71 12.36 5.14
CA GLY A 22 -2.33 12.31 6.46
C GLY A 22 -3.36 11.19 6.62
N ALA A 23 -4.16 10.91 5.59
CA ALA A 23 -5.11 9.79 5.60
C ALA A 23 -4.39 8.45 5.80
N VAL A 24 -3.32 8.24 5.00
CA VAL A 24 -2.48 7.04 5.06
C VAL A 24 -1.79 6.95 6.41
N LEU A 25 -1.22 8.04 6.91
CA LEU A 25 -0.62 8.11 8.24
C LEU A 25 -1.59 7.65 9.33
N GLN A 26 -2.80 8.20 9.36
CA GLN A 26 -3.79 7.85 10.36
C GLN A 26 -4.21 6.39 10.28
N GLY A 27 -4.40 5.86 9.06
CA GLY A 27 -4.70 4.44 8.86
C GLY A 27 -3.58 3.53 9.40
N VAL A 28 -2.33 3.85 9.08
CA VAL A 28 -1.17 3.07 9.53
C VAL A 28 -1.02 3.16 11.06
N VAL A 29 -1.13 4.35 11.66
CA VAL A 29 -1.07 4.53 13.11
C VAL A 29 -2.19 3.72 13.80
N ALA A 30 -3.43 3.83 13.32
CA ALA A 30 -4.57 3.12 13.89
C ALA A 30 -4.45 1.59 13.76
N SER A 31 -3.76 1.10 12.72
CA SER A 31 -3.55 -0.33 12.51
C SER A 31 -2.54 -0.96 13.49
N GLY A 32 -1.64 -0.14 14.07
CA GLY A 32 -0.54 -0.62 14.91
C GLY A 32 0.51 -1.46 14.16
N LEU A 33 0.47 -1.50 12.82
CA LEU A 33 1.36 -2.35 12.02
C LEU A 33 2.78 -1.79 11.87
N ALA A 34 2.98 -0.48 12.02
CA ALA A 34 4.28 0.18 11.85
C ALA A 34 5.16 0.03 13.10
N ILE A 35 5.80 -1.12 13.23
CA ILE A 35 6.69 -1.43 14.36
C ILE A 35 8.01 -0.66 14.26
N GLY A 36 8.46 -0.34 13.04
CA GLY A 36 9.68 0.41 12.79
C GLY A 36 9.60 1.92 13.04
N GLY A 37 8.44 2.44 13.46
CA GLY A 37 8.18 3.87 13.61
C GLY A 37 7.78 4.55 12.30
N ILE A 38 7.21 5.75 12.44
CA ILE A 38 6.75 6.56 11.30
C ILE A 38 7.35 7.95 11.42
N THR A 39 8.06 8.38 10.39
CA THR A 39 8.56 9.76 10.28
C THR A 39 7.76 10.50 9.22
N VAL A 40 7.28 11.70 9.51
CA VAL A 40 6.54 12.51 8.54
C VAL A 40 7.16 13.89 8.43
N THR A 41 7.17 14.43 7.21
CA THR A 41 7.63 15.80 6.96
C THR A 41 6.49 16.66 6.47
N ASN A 42 6.46 17.90 6.94
CA ASN A 42 5.51 18.91 6.51
C ASN A 42 6.16 20.29 6.51
N ARG A 43 5.65 21.18 5.66
CA ARG A 43 6.21 22.54 5.52
C ARG A 43 6.05 23.37 6.79
N SER A 44 4.85 23.40 7.36
CA SER A 44 4.54 24.24 8.52
C SER A 44 4.69 23.52 9.86
N LEU A 45 5.18 24.24 10.86
CA LEU A 45 5.27 23.78 12.25
C LEU A 45 3.89 23.44 12.80
N ALA A 46 2.87 24.24 12.50
CA ALA A 46 1.50 23.99 12.97
C ALA A 46 1.00 22.58 12.59
N LYS A 47 1.21 22.17 11.33
CA LYS A 47 0.82 20.83 10.89
C LYS A 47 1.74 19.75 11.47
N ALA A 48 3.03 20.03 11.60
CA ALA A 48 3.96 19.08 12.19
C ALA A 48 3.63 18.79 13.67
N THR A 49 3.26 19.81 14.45
CA THR A 49 2.86 19.67 15.85
C THR A 49 1.57 18.86 15.99
N GLU A 50 0.59 19.07 15.10
CA GLU A 50 -0.64 18.25 15.05
C GLU A 50 -0.32 16.77 14.84
N LEU A 51 0.59 16.45 13.90
CA LEU A 51 0.94 15.07 13.58
C LEU A 51 1.86 14.42 14.63
N ALA A 52 2.70 15.20 15.31
CA ALA A 52 3.53 14.73 16.41
C ALA A 52 2.71 14.25 17.62
N ALA A 53 1.44 14.67 17.75
CA ALA A 53 0.55 14.18 18.79
C ALA A 53 0.09 12.72 18.57
N LEU A 54 0.29 12.17 17.37
CA LEU A 54 -0.04 10.79 17.06
C LEU A 54 1.01 9.85 17.68
N SER A 55 0.56 8.77 18.33
CA SER A 55 1.44 7.80 18.96
C SER A 55 2.37 7.13 17.93
N GLY A 56 3.67 7.10 18.23
CA GLY A 56 4.68 6.46 17.37
C GLY A 56 5.08 7.26 16.13
N VAL A 57 4.65 8.53 16.03
CA VAL A 57 4.96 9.42 14.91
C VAL A 57 6.01 10.45 15.30
N THR A 58 7.11 10.49 14.56
CA THR A 58 8.06 11.60 14.56
C THR A 58 7.68 12.57 13.45
N SER A 59 7.35 13.82 13.76
CA SER A 59 6.96 14.80 12.75
C SER A 59 7.94 15.96 12.66
N ILE A 60 8.47 16.22 11.46
CA ILE A 60 9.49 17.22 11.17
C ILE A 60 8.87 18.40 10.40
N ALA A 61 9.09 19.62 10.90
CA ALA A 61 8.71 20.86 10.25
C ALA A 61 9.84 21.38 9.37
N LEU A 62 9.65 21.40 8.04
CA LEU A 62 10.71 21.78 7.09
C LEU A 62 11.10 23.27 7.19
N GLU A 63 10.21 24.13 7.68
CA GLU A 63 10.56 25.53 7.95
C GLU A 63 11.61 25.70 9.06
N ASN A 64 11.73 24.72 9.98
CA ASN A 64 12.75 24.70 11.03
C ASN A 64 13.93 23.77 10.69
N THR A 65 13.68 22.74 9.88
CA THR A 65 14.66 21.70 9.53
C THR A 65 14.62 21.46 8.02
N PRO A 66 15.31 22.30 7.22
CA PRO A 66 15.24 22.24 5.76
C PRO A 66 15.71 20.91 5.16
N ASP A 67 16.59 20.19 5.87
CA ASP A 67 17.12 18.86 5.52
C ASP A 67 16.28 17.69 6.06
N GLY A 68 15.06 17.98 6.53
CA GLY A 68 14.17 17.02 7.16
C GLY A 68 13.73 15.89 6.22
N ASN A 69 13.59 16.14 4.92
CA ASN A 69 13.20 15.11 3.96
C ASN A 69 14.29 14.07 3.75
N GLN A 70 15.54 14.51 3.62
CA GLN A 70 16.72 13.65 3.49
C GLN A 70 16.87 12.78 4.73
N SER A 71 16.77 13.39 5.91
CA SER A 71 16.86 12.69 7.19
C SER A 71 15.75 11.64 7.35
N ALA A 72 14.51 11.99 6.99
CA ALA A 72 13.38 11.05 7.02
C ALA A 72 13.56 9.90 6.03
N ALA A 73 13.98 10.20 4.79
CA ALA A 73 14.24 9.19 3.77
C ALA A 73 15.39 8.24 4.16
N ALA A 74 16.46 8.77 4.75
CA ALA A 74 17.63 8.00 5.18
C ALA A 74 17.35 7.00 6.30
N GLY A 75 16.26 7.18 7.08
CA GLY A 75 15.85 6.28 8.15
C GLY A 75 14.72 5.29 7.78
N ALA A 76 14.15 5.40 6.58
CA ALA A 76 12.95 4.64 6.21
C ALA A 76 13.22 3.54 5.18
N ASP A 77 12.49 2.43 5.29
CA ASP A 77 12.48 1.36 4.28
C ASP A 77 11.36 1.57 3.26
N ILE A 78 10.27 2.24 3.66
CA ILE A 78 9.20 2.67 2.77
C ILE A 78 9.10 4.19 2.81
N VAL A 79 9.20 4.86 1.66
CA VAL A 79 9.09 6.32 1.53
C VAL A 79 7.88 6.66 0.66
N LEU A 80 6.86 7.26 1.28
CA LEU A 80 5.66 7.76 0.62
C LEU A 80 5.86 9.19 0.16
N ILE A 81 5.66 9.44 -1.13
CA ILE A 81 5.75 10.77 -1.74
C ILE A 81 4.34 11.38 -1.80
N GLY A 82 4.03 12.23 -0.82
CA GLY A 82 2.73 12.87 -0.61
C GLY A 82 2.65 14.34 -1.01
N VAL A 83 3.59 14.82 -1.84
CA VAL A 83 3.61 16.20 -2.36
C VAL A 83 2.75 16.36 -3.63
N LYS A 84 2.48 17.61 -4.01
CA LYS A 84 1.81 17.92 -5.29
C LYS A 84 2.64 17.39 -6.47
N PRO A 85 2.01 16.92 -7.57
CA PRO A 85 2.71 16.36 -8.73
C PRO A 85 3.86 17.21 -9.27
N ALA A 86 3.66 18.53 -9.36
CA ALA A 86 4.67 19.46 -9.86
C ALA A 86 5.95 19.52 -9.00
N MET A 87 5.88 19.15 -7.72
CA MET A 87 7.00 19.19 -6.78
C MET A 87 7.73 17.84 -6.68
N VAL A 88 7.20 16.78 -7.31
CA VAL A 88 7.76 15.44 -7.19
C VAL A 88 9.18 15.35 -7.75
N PRO A 89 9.49 15.83 -8.97
CA PRO A 89 10.85 15.68 -9.52
C PRO A 89 11.92 16.33 -8.65
N ASP A 90 11.64 17.52 -8.10
CA ASP A 90 12.55 18.25 -7.24
C ASP A 90 12.78 17.50 -5.93
N LEU A 91 11.70 17.03 -5.28
CA LEU A 91 11.80 16.24 -4.05
C LEU A 91 12.56 14.91 -4.27
N LEU A 92 12.33 14.24 -5.39
CA LEU A 92 13.05 13.00 -5.71
C LEU A 92 14.55 13.26 -5.88
N SER A 93 14.91 14.36 -6.55
CA SER A 93 16.30 14.77 -6.73
C SER A 93 16.96 15.14 -5.40
N GLU A 94 16.20 15.79 -4.51
CA GLU A 94 16.61 16.17 -3.16
C GLU A 94 16.95 14.96 -2.28
N ILE A 95 16.13 13.90 -2.32
CA ILE A 95 16.30 12.73 -1.44
C ILE A 95 17.13 11.59 -2.06
N ALA A 96 17.39 11.61 -3.37
CA ALA A 96 17.98 10.49 -4.10
C ALA A 96 19.26 9.94 -3.43
N ALA A 97 20.17 10.82 -3.03
CA ALA A 97 21.43 10.44 -2.39
C ALA A 97 21.29 9.92 -0.95
N SER A 98 20.11 10.11 -0.34
CA SER A 98 19.82 9.70 1.04
C SER A 98 19.13 8.33 1.12
N LEU A 99 18.58 7.84 0.00
CA LEU A 99 17.90 6.56 -0.05
C LEU A 99 18.90 5.41 0.02
N ARG A 100 18.58 4.38 0.81
CA ARG A 100 19.41 3.17 0.89
C ARG A 100 19.01 2.23 -0.26
N PRO A 101 19.95 1.40 -0.77
CA PRO A 101 19.60 0.35 -1.71
C PRO A 101 18.50 -0.55 -1.15
N GLY A 102 17.49 -0.86 -1.96
CA GLY A 102 16.32 -1.64 -1.55
C GLY A 102 15.21 -0.85 -0.85
N THR A 103 15.34 0.47 -0.67
CA THR A 103 14.22 1.30 -0.22
C THR A 103 13.07 1.25 -1.24
N ILE A 104 11.84 1.18 -0.72
CA ILE A 104 10.61 1.18 -1.51
C ILE A 104 10.05 2.61 -1.53
N VAL A 105 10.02 3.23 -2.70
CA VAL A 105 9.44 4.56 -2.90
C VAL A 105 8.06 4.44 -3.52
N VAL A 106 7.06 5.02 -2.86
CA VAL A 106 5.64 4.92 -3.24
C VAL A 106 5.08 6.30 -3.56
N SER A 107 4.64 6.51 -4.79
CA SER A 107 3.98 7.77 -5.19
C SER A 107 2.53 7.81 -4.75
N LEU A 108 2.11 8.89 -4.07
CA LEU A 108 0.71 9.27 -3.91
C LEU A 108 0.27 10.34 -4.94
N ALA A 109 1.21 10.83 -5.75
CA ALA A 109 1.00 11.96 -6.64
C ALA A 109 0.35 11.51 -7.96
N ALA A 110 -0.77 12.14 -8.32
CA ALA A 110 -1.45 11.88 -9.57
C ALA A 110 -0.63 12.30 -10.80
N GLY A 111 -0.67 11.49 -11.86
CA GLY A 111 -0.07 11.82 -13.16
C GLY A 111 1.45 11.78 -13.26
N VAL A 112 2.17 11.43 -12.19
CA VAL A 112 3.63 11.22 -12.25
C VAL A 112 3.91 9.74 -12.45
N THR A 113 4.63 9.41 -13.53
CA THR A 113 4.83 8.02 -13.94
C THR A 113 5.95 7.33 -13.17
N ILE A 114 5.89 6.00 -13.10
CA ILE A 114 6.97 5.17 -12.56
C ILE A 114 8.28 5.46 -13.30
N ALA A 115 8.24 5.61 -14.62
CA ALA A 115 9.40 5.93 -15.43
C ALA A 115 10.08 7.25 -15.00
N THR A 116 9.32 8.27 -14.59
CA THR A 116 9.88 9.50 -14.05
C THR A 116 10.63 9.24 -12.74
N PHE A 117 10.07 8.44 -11.84
CA PHE A 117 10.71 8.09 -10.57
C PHE A 117 11.99 7.29 -10.79
N GLU A 118 11.93 6.21 -11.57
CA GLU A 118 13.09 5.33 -11.84
C GLU A 118 14.22 6.08 -12.52
N LYS A 119 13.91 7.03 -13.42
CA LYS A 119 14.90 7.89 -14.07
C LYS A 119 15.68 8.74 -13.06
N ILE A 120 15.03 9.24 -12.01
CA ILE A 120 15.64 10.15 -11.03
C ILE A 120 16.34 9.38 -9.91
N LEU A 121 15.71 8.31 -9.41
CA LEU A 121 16.19 7.57 -8.24
C LEU A 121 17.24 6.50 -8.56
N GLY A 122 17.31 6.07 -9.83
CA GLY A 122 18.25 5.05 -10.27
C GLY A 122 17.77 3.61 -10.04
N PRO A 123 18.62 2.62 -10.35
CA PRO A 123 18.21 1.22 -10.52
C PRO A 123 18.08 0.42 -9.21
N ASP A 124 18.56 0.95 -8.08
CA ASP A 124 18.61 0.25 -6.80
C ASP A 124 17.39 0.50 -5.90
N ILE A 125 16.46 1.33 -6.38
CA ILE A 125 15.26 1.74 -5.65
C ILE A 125 14.03 1.08 -6.27
N ALA A 126 13.22 0.42 -5.43
CA ALA A 126 11.95 -0.13 -5.86
C ALA A 126 10.91 0.99 -5.90
N VAL A 127 10.26 1.19 -7.04
CA VAL A 127 9.23 2.23 -7.22
C VAL A 127 7.86 1.58 -7.34
N LEU A 128 6.87 2.10 -6.62
CA LEU A 128 5.47 1.79 -6.84
C LEU A 128 4.68 3.08 -7.01
N ARG A 129 3.72 3.07 -7.93
CA ARG A 129 2.76 4.15 -8.09
C ARG A 129 1.46 3.72 -7.46
N SER A 130 0.93 4.56 -6.58
CA SER A 130 -0.37 4.35 -5.98
C SER A 130 -1.32 5.48 -6.35
N MET A 131 -2.61 5.17 -6.38
CA MET A 131 -3.67 6.12 -6.67
C MET A 131 -4.84 5.87 -5.72
N PRO A 132 -4.73 6.31 -4.45
CA PRO A 132 -5.84 6.29 -3.51
C PRO A 132 -6.87 7.36 -3.87
N ASN A 133 -8.07 7.23 -3.31
CA ASN A 133 -9.17 8.18 -3.47
C ASN A 133 -9.63 8.76 -2.13
N THR A 134 -10.45 9.81 -2.18
CA THR A 134 -10.91 10.59 -1.01
C THR A 134 -11.54 9.76 0.11
N PRO A 135 -12.32 8.68 -0.17
CA PRO A 135 -12.81 7.78 0.87
C PRO A 135 -11.74 7.13 1.77
N ALA A 136 -10.46 7.16 1.39
CA ALA A 136 -9.35 6.75 2.26
C ALA A 136 -9.28 7.56 3.57
N LEU A 137 -9.74 8.83 3.56
CA LEU A 137 -9.82 9.69 4.76
C LEU A 137 -10.71 9.12 5.87
N VAL A 138 -11.59 8.18 5.53
CA VAL A 138 -12.49 7.50 6.47
C VAL A 138 -12.31 5.97 6.45
N GLY A 139 -11.14 5.50 5.99
CA GLY A 139 -10.79 4.08 5.96
C GLY A 139 -11.58 3.23 4.95
N LYS A 140 -12.20 3.86 3.95
CA LYS A 140 -13.04 3.20 2.93
C LYS A 140 -12.53 3.45 1.51
N GLY A 141 -11.24 3.73 1.40
CA GLY A 141 -10.57 4.02 0.14
C GLY A 141 -10.59 2.84 -0.84
N VAL A 142 -10.40 3.16 -2.10
CA VAL A 142 -9.91 2.20 -3.09
C VAL A 142 -8.60 2.77 -3.64
N THR A 143 -7.55 1.97 -3.58
CA THR A 143 -6.22 2.36 -4.04
C THR A 143 -5.81 1.50 -5.22
N GLY A 144 -5.58 2.13 -6.37
CA GLY A 144 -4.85 1.49 -7.46
C GLY A 144 -3.38 1.37 -7.12
N LEU A 145 -2.76 0.23 -7.41
CA LEU A 145 -1.33 0.01 -7.20
C LEU A 145 -0.70 -0.53 -8.49
N ALA A 146 0.37 0.11 -8.94
CA ALA A 146 1.19 -0.34 -10.07
C ALA A 146 2.65 -0.45 -9.61
N SER A 147 3.25 -1.61 -9.87
CA SER A 147 4.62 -1.91 -9.49
C SER A 147 5.60 -1.53 -10.60
N GLY A 148 6.71 -0.90 -10.23
CA GLY A 148 7.79 -0.56 -11.14
C GLY A 148 8.67 -1.76 -11.49
N THR A 149 9.66 -1.51 -12.34
CA THR A 149 10.49 -2.56 -12.95
C THR A 149 11.37 -3.29 -11.93
N LYS A 150 11.70 -2.62 -10.82
CA LYS A 150 12.54 -3.16 -9.73
C LYS A 150 11.75 -3.63 -8.51
N ALA A 151 10.45 -3.36 -8.46
CA ALA A 151 9.61 -3.76 -7.35
C ALA A 151 9.39 -5.27 -7.36
N THR A 152 9.73 -5.94 -6.26
CA THR A 152 9.46 -7.36 -6.07
C THR A 152 8.02 -7.62 -5.63
N ALA A 153 7.60 -8.88 -5.66
CA ALA A 153 6.32 -9.28 -5.11
C ALA A 153 6.22 -9.02 -3.60
N THR A 154 7.33 -9.11 -2.88
CA THR A 154 7.41 -8.78 -1.45
C THR A 154 7.18 -7.29 -1.21
N ASP A 155 7.81 -6.43 -2.02
CA ASP A 155 7.64 -4.97 -1.91
C ASP A 155 6.20 -4.58 -2.18
N THR A 156 5.60 -5.18 -3.22
CA THR A 156 4.20 -4.95 -3.57
C THR A 156 3.27 -5.43 -2.46
N ALA A 157 3.55 -6.57 -1.82
CA ALA A 157 2.76 -7.05 -0.69
C ALA A 157 2.86 -6.13 0.55
N LEU A 158 4.03 -5.56 0.84
CA LEU A 158 4.21 -4.58 1.92
C LEU A 158 3.40 -3.32 1.67
N VAL A 159 3.48 -2.76 0.46
CA VAL A 159 2.73 -1.56 0.09
C VAL A 159 1.23 -1.83 0.02
N HIS A 160 0.82 -3.03 -0.40
CA HIS A 160 -0.57 -3.45 -0.35
C HIS A 160 -1.08 -3.51 1.11
N ALA A 161 -0.32 -4.09 2.03
CA ALA A 161 -0.69 -4.13 3.46
C ALA A 161 -0.79 -2.71 4.05
N LEU A 162 0.09 -1.79 3.64
CA LEU A 162 0.03 -0.38 4.02
C LEU A 162 -1.28 0.27 3.58
N PHE A 163 -1.69 0.12 2.31
CA PHE A 163 -2.93 0.74 1.84
C PHE A 163 -4.21 0.00 2.26
N ASP A 164 -4.12 -1.27 2.62
CA ASP A 164 -5.25 -2.00 3.23
C ASP A 164 -5.69 -1.37 4.57
N THR A 165 -4.81 -0.59 5.23
CA THR A 165 -5.17 0.17 6.45
C THR A 165 -6.17 1.30 6.20
N VAL A 166 -6.26 1.78 4.96
CA VAL A 166 -7.14 2.90 4.56
C VAL A 166 -8.22 2.48 3.57
N GLY A 167 -8.29 1.20 3.19
CA GLY A 167 -9.29 0.75 2.23
C GLY A 167 -8.98 -0.58 1.55
N SER A 168 -9.43 -0.73 0.31
CA SER A 168 -9.13 -1.88 -0.54
C SER A 168 -8.10 -1.53 -1.60
N VAL A 169 -7.18 -2.44 -1.89
CA VAL A 169 -6.14 -2.25 -2.89
C VAL A 169 -6.43 -3.10 -4.13
N ILE A 170 -6.19 -2.53 -5.31
CA ILE A 170 -6.32 -3.21 -6.59
C ILE A 170 -5.02 -3.00 -7.38
N GLU A 171 -4.31 -4.09 -7.62
CA GLU A 171 -3.15 -4.09 -8.50
C GLU A 171 -3.61 -3.96 -9.96
N VAL A 172 -3.05 -2.99 -10.68
CA VAL A 172 -3.38 -2.71 -12.09
C VAL A 172 -2.12 -2.35 -12.87
N PRO A 173 -2.09 -2.56 -14.20
CA PRO A 173 -1.07 -1.96 -15.04
C PRO A 173 -1.04 -0.44 -14.86
N GLU A 174 0.13 0.18 -14.92
CA GLU A 174 0.26 1.64 -14.75
C GLU A 174 -0.64 2.42 -15.71
N SER A 175 -0.79 1.95 -16.95
CA SER A 175 -1.65 2.56 -17.97
C SER A 175 -3.14 2.63 -17.58
N GLN A 176 -3.58 1.84 -16.60
CA GLN A 176 -4.95 1.79 -16.13
C GLN A 176 -5.17 2.54 -14.80
N ILE A 177 -4.09 2.99 -14.13
CA ILE A 177 -4.18 3.52 -12.77
C ILE A 177 -4.97 4.83 -12.69
N ASP A 178 -4.84 5.70 -13.70
CA ASP A 178 -5.56 6.97 -13.77
C ASP A 178 -7.05 6.76 -14.10
N ALA A 179 -7.36 5.78 -14.96
CA ALA A 179 -8.73 5.39 -15.26
C ALA A 179 -9.45 4.84 -14.02
N LEU A 180 -8.75 4.01 -13.24
CA LEU A 180 -9.29 3.48 -11.98
C LEU A 180 -9.64 4.60 -10.98
N SER A 181 -8.80 5.64 -10.89
CA SER A 181 -9.08 6.81 -10.05
C SER A 181 -10.40 7.48 -10.42
N THR A 182 -10.59 7.71 -11.72
CA THR A 182 -11.80 8.34 -12.26
C THR A 182 -13.06 7.53 -11.92
N ILE A 183 -13.00 6.21 -12.06
CA ILE A 183 -14.13 5.31 -11.78
C ILE A 183 -14.39 5.23 -10.27
N SER A 184 -13.34 5.08 -9.46
CA SER A 184 -13.48 4.94 -8.01
C SER A 184 -13.91 6.24 -7.31
N GLY A 185 -13.54 7.40 -7.87
CA GLY A 185 -13.97 8.71 -7.39
C GLY A 185 -15.42 9.05 -7.76
N SER A 186 -15.89 8.63 -8.94
CA SER A 186 -17.28 8.86 -9.41
C SER A 186 -18.28 7.79 -8.96
N GLY A 187 -17.82 6.60 -8.56
CA GLY A 187 -18.67 5.53 -8.06
C GLY A 187 -17.95 4.59 -7.07
N PRO A 188 -17.73 5.00 -5.81
CA PRO A 188 -17.10 4.15 -4.80
C PRO A 188 -17.82 2.81 -4.60
N ALA A 189 -19.14 2.78 -4.80
CA ALA A 189 -19.97 1.59 -4.62
C ALA A 189 -19.71 0.50 -5.68
N TYR A 190 -19.39 0.85 -6.92
CA TYR A 190 -19.28 -0.12 -8.03
C TYR A 190 -17.99 -0.95 -7.92
N VAL A 191 -16.87 -0.29 -7.62
CA VAL A 191 -15.57 -0.95 -7.46
C VAL A 191 -15.52 -1.79 -6.17
N PHE A 192 -16.14 -1.29 -5.09
CA PHE A 192 -16.27 -2.03 -3.83
C PHE A 192 -17.05 -3.34 -3.99
N PHE A 193 -18.15 -3.32 -4.76
CA PHE A 193 -18.98 -4.51 -4.99
C PHE A 193 -18.27 -5.54 -5.88
N ALA A 194 -17.60 -5.11 -6.95
CA ALA A 194 -16.88 -5.99 -7.87
C ALA A 194 -15.70 -6.73 -7.18
N HIS A 195 -14.95 -6.05 -6.30
CA HIS A 195 -13.79 -6.65 -5.63
C HIS A 195 -14.14 -7.56 -4.43
N ARG A 196 -15.28 -7.36 -3.75
CA ARG A 196 -15.73 -8.30 -2.69
C ARG A 196 -15.96 -9.72 -3.22
N GLY A 197 -16.28 -9.88 -4.51
CA GLY A 197 -16.38 -11.19 -5.17
C GLY A 197 -15.03 -11.89 -5.31
N THR A 198 -13.96 -11.16 -5.60
CA THR A 198 -12.62 -11.71 -5.85
C THR A 198 -11.84 -12.03 -4.58
N ARG A 199 -12.01 -11.29 -3.47
CA ARG A 199 -11.41 -11.68 -2.16
C ARG A 199 -11.93 -13.05 -1.67
N LYS A 200 -13.19 -13.40 -1.96
CA LYS A 200 -13.75 -14.74 -1.68
C LYS A 200 -13.16 -15.82 -2.59
N SER A 201 -12.73 -15.49 -3.81
CA SER A 201 -12.11 -16.44 -4.74
C SER A 201 -10.60 -16.60 -4.54
N ARG A 202 -9.87 -15.55 -4.15
CA ARG A 202 -8.43 -15.61 -3.81
C ARG A 202 -8.16 -16.43 -2.54
N ARG A 203 -9.13 -16.52 -1.61
CA ARG A 203 -9.13 -17.50 -0.50
C ARG A 203 -9.39 -18.96 -0.94
N ARG A 204 -9.87 -19.18 -2.18
CA ARG A 204 -10.23 -20.51 -2.70
C ARG A 204 -9.31 -21.02 -3.81
N GLN A 205 -8.46 -20.19 -4.41
CA GLN A 205 -7.63 -20.58 -5.56
C GLN A 205 -6.17 -20.13 -5.40
N GLY A 206 -5.30 -21.11 -5.09
CA GLY A 206 -3.84 -21.06 -5.25
C GLY A 206 -3.06 -20.95 -3.93
N LEU A 207 -2.12 -21.83 -3.60
CA LEU A 207 -1.23 -22.57 -4.49
C LEU A 207 -1.17 -24.07 -4.20
N HIS A 208 -1.52 -24.86 -5.22
CA HIS A 208 -1.03 -26.22 -5.40
C HIS A 208 0.04 -26.21 -6.50
N ARG A 209 1.21 -26.83 -6.22
CA ARG A 209 2.21 -27.52 -7.09
C ARG A 209 3.64 -27.20 -6.59
N ARG A 210 4.61 -28.13 -6.47
CA ARG A 210 4.67 -29.59 -6.74
C ARG A 210 5.96 -30.19 -6.13
N ALA A 211 5.82 -31.41 -5.61
CA ALA A 211 6.72 -32.58 -5.70
C ALA A 211 8.19 -32.54 -5.18
N GLY A 212 8.42 -33.34 -4.14
CA GLY A 212 9.67 -34.03 -3.81
C GLY A 212 9.36 -35.17 -2.83
N SER A 213 9.69 -36.41 -3.22
CA SER A 213 9.45 -37.69 -2.54
C SER A 213 9.75 -37.69 -1.04
N SER A 214 9.00 -38.37 -0.17
CA SER A 214 8.91 -39.84 -0.08
C SER A 214 8.04 -40.19 1.13
N ASP A 215 7.61 -41.45 1.16
CA ASP A 215 7.10 -42.19 2.31
C ASP A 215 5.59 -42.34 2.46
N GLY A 216 5.21 -43.61 2.61
CA GLY A 216 3.86 -44.11 2.54
C GLY A 216 3.14 -43.99 3.88
N ARG A 217 1.82 -43.80 3.81
CA ARG A 217 0.83 -44.65 4.49
C ARG A 217 -0.56 -44.21 4.08
N ARG A 218 -1.39 -45.24 3.92
CA ARG A 218 -2.83 -45.22 3.65
C ARG A 218 -3.57 -44.20 4.51
N ASN A 219 -4.46 -43.42 3.89
CA ASN A 219 -5.85 -43.32 4.34
C ASN A 219 -6.75 -42.80 3.23
N LEU A 220 -7.63 -43.71 2.78
CA LEU A 220 -8.67 -43.49 1.79
C LEU A 220 -9.90 -42.94 2.53
N LEU A 221 -10.20 -41.65 2.39
CA LEU A 221 -11.48 -41.08 2.81
C LEU A 221 -12.29 -40.71 1.57
N ARG A 222 -13.24 -41.59 1.26
CA ARG A 222 -14.34 -41.37 0.31
C ARG A 222 -15.24 -40.23 0.82
N CYS A 223 -15.45 -39.21 0.00
CA CYS A 223 -16.59 -38.30 0.16
C CYS A 223 -17.78 -38.88 -0.63
N HIS A 224 -18.75 -39.46 0.09
CA HIS A 224 -20.09 -39.71 -0.44
C HIS A 224 -20.86 -38.38 -0.47
N GLY A 225 -21.31 -37.96 -1.65
CA GLY A 225 -22.35 -36.93 -1.77
C GLY A 225 -23.72 -37.53 -1.46
N PRO A 226 -24.65 -36.80 -0.81
CA PRO A 226 -26.03 -37.22 -0.73
C PRO A 226 -26.82 -36.64 -1.91
N ALA A 227 -27.34 -37.53 -2.74
CA ALA A 227 -28.43 -37.23 -3.64
C ALA A 227 -29.76 -37.12 -2.85
N GLY A 228 -30.60 -36.16 -3.25
CA GLY A 228 -32.06 -36.29 -3.22
C GLY A 228 -32.80 -35.73 -2.01
N ARG A 229 -33.51 -34.61 -2.22
CA ARG A 229 -34.99 -34.59 -2.17
C ARG A 229 -35.53 -33.33 -2.85
N VAL A 230 -36.39 -33.54 -3.84
CA VAL A 230 -37.29 -32.56 -4.43
C VAL A 230 -38.54 -32.54 -3.55
N GLU A 231 -38.93 -31.39 -3.01
CA GLU A 231 -40.28 -31.19 -2.47
C GLU A 231 -40.92 -29.94 -3.09
N ARG A 232 -42.09 -30.21 -3.66
CA ARG A 232 -43.06 -29.31 -4.25
C ARG A 232 -43.73 -28.52 -3.12
N TRP A 233 -43.86 -27.20 -3.26
CA TRP A 233 -44.85 -26.43 -2.51
C TRP A 233 -45.82 -25.82 -3.50
N ALA A 234 -47.06 -26.32 -3.46
CA ALA A 234 -48.26 -25.66 -3.97
C ALA A 234 -49.08 -25.28 -2.73
N GLY A 235 -49.58 -24.06 -2.71
CA GLY A 235 -50.35 -23.44 -1.63
C GLY A 235 -50.35 -21.94 -1.83
#